data_AF-A0A538RMM9-F1
#
_entry.id   AF-A0A538RMM9-F1
#
_cell.length_a   1.000
_cell.length_b   1.000
_cell.length_c   1.000
_cell.angle_alpha   90.00
_cell.angle_beta   90.00
_cell.angle_gamma   90.00
#
_symmetry.space_group_name_H-M   'P 1'
#
loop_
_entity.id
_entity.type
_entity.pdbx_description
1 polymer ?
#
loop_
_entity_poly.entity_id
_entity_poly.type
_entity_poly.pdbx_seq_one_letter_code
_entity_poly.pdbx_strand_id
1 'polypeptide(L)'
;MDLATFIQQRRPDWRKLEHVLQRVEGSGLGMLDDEQAVEFGRLYRRAASDLNQAQTFLSGDTTVQYLNDLVARSYLVIYAKTKVDVLGFLRYLIWGYPAIFRRYLLHFLLATAIFLTGAAFGFLAAYFEPVSRGFLLPTEMPTIQPPQEGEEDESPA
;
A
#
# COMPACT_ATOMS: atom_id res chain seq x y z
N MET A 1 -45.02 19.82 -10.78
CA MET A 1 -44.17 20.04 -11.97
C MET A 1 -43.85 18.67 -12.55
N ASP A 2 -44.01 18.51 -13.85
CA ASP A 2 -43.77 17.24 -14.53
C ASP A 2 -42.29 16.85 -14.46
N LEU A 3 -42.02 15.65 -13.98
CA LEU A 3 -40.68 15.12 -13.70
C LEU A 3 -39.85 14.99 -14.97
N ALA A 4 -40.50 14.64 -16.08
CA ALA A 4 -39.87 14.56 -17.39
C ALA A 4 -39.33 15.92 -17.86
N THR A 5 -40.08 16.99 -17.60
CA THR A 5 -39.69 18.37 -17.92
C THR A 5 -38.52 18.85 -17.08
N PHE A 6 -38.50 18.49 -15.78
CA PHE A 6 -37.36 18.76 -14.90
C PHE A 6 -36.08 18.10 -15.42
N ILE A 7 -36.14 16.82 -15.78
CA ILE A 7 -35.00 16.08 -16.33
C ILE A 7 -34.53 16.69 -17.65
N GLN A 8 -35.43 17.04 -18.57
CA GLN A 8 -35.04 17.63 -19.86
C GLN A 8 -34.32 18.98 -19.70
N GLN A 9 -34.77 19.82 -18.78
CA GLN A 9 -34.16 21.14 -18.57
C GLN A 9 -32.78 21.05 -17.91
N ARG A 10 -32.56 20.06 -17.04
CA ARG A 10 -31.31 19.90 -16.27
C ARG A 10 -30.23 19.09 -17.00
N ARG A 11 -30.64 18.15 -17.87
CA ARG A 11 -29.73 17.33 -18.71
C ARG A 11 -28.59 18.11 -19.41
N PRO A 12 -28.80 19.27 -20.04
CA PRO A 12 -27.71 20.00 -20.68
C PRO A 12 -26.62 20.43 -19.70
N ASP A 13 -26.98 20.82 -18.48
CA ASP A 13 -26.00 21.20 -17.46
C ASP A 13 -25.22 19.98 -16.93
N TRP A 14 -25.87 18.83 -16.79
CA TRP A 14 -25.19 17.58 -16.43
C TRP A 14 -24.17 17.15 -17.50
N ARG A 15 -24.53 17.29 -18.78
CA ARG A 15 -23.60 17.01 -19.89
C ARG A 15 -22.42 17.98 -19.94
N LYS A 16 -22.63 19.25 -19.61
CA LYS A 16 -21.53 20.23 -19.50
C LYS A 16 -20.57 19.82 -18.39
N LEU A 17 -21.09 19.45 -17.22
CA LEU A 17 -20.27 18.97 -16.11
C LEU A 17 -19.47 17.72 -16.51
N GLU A 18 -20.12 16.74 -17.13
CA GLU A 18 -19.48 15.51 -17.61
C GLU A 18 -18.34 15.78 -18.60
N HIS A 19 -18.56 16.67 -19.56
CA HIS A 19 -17.53 17.02 -20.55
C HIS A 19 -16.33 17.72 -19.91
N VAL A 20 -16.55 18.61 -18.94
CA VAL A 20 -15.46 19.25 -18.20
C VAL A 20 -14.74 18.21 -17.34
N LEU A 21 -15.49 17.36 -16.62
CA LEU A 21 -14.96 16.30 -15.77
C LEU A 21 -14.03 15.35 -16.54
N GLN A 22 -14.43 14.89 -17.73
CA GLN A 22 -13.60 14.02 -18.58
C GLN A 22 -12.25 14.64 -18.92
N ARG A 23 -12.20 15.96 -19.13
CA ARG A 23 -10.93 16.68 -19.38
C ARG A 23 -10.05 16.77 -18.13
N VAL A 24 -10.68 16.94 -16.97
CA VAL A 24 -9.98 17.10 -15.70
C VAL A 24 -9.45 15.77 -15.15
N GLU A 25 -10.16 14.66 -15.37
CA GLU A 25 -9.75 13.35 -14.85
C GLU A 25 -8.40 12.88 -15.42
N GLY A 26 -8.10 13.17 -16.69
CA GLY A 26 -6.82 12.81 -17.29
C GLY A 26 -5.67 13.72 -16.83
N SER A 27 -5.91 15.03 -16.80
CA SER A 27 -4.86 16.06 -16.68
C SER A 27 -4.75 16.67 -15.29
N GLY A 28 -5.74 16.46 -14.42
CA GLY A 28 -5.91 17.13 -13.14
C GLY A 28 -6.53 18.52 -13.26
N LEU A 29 -6.94 19.09 -12.11
CA LEU A 29 -7.53 20.44 -12.02
C LEU A 29 -6.64 21.56 -12.53
N GLY A 30 -5.31 21.35 -12.57
CA GLY A 30 -4.36 22.37 -13.03
C GLY A 30 -4.44 22.73 -14.52
N MET A 31 -5.26 22.02 -15.32
CA MET A 31 -5.54 22.40 -16.70
C MET A 31 -6.63 23.49 -16.81
N LEU A 32 -7.42 23.69 -15.74
CA LEU A 32 -8.51 24.67 -15.75
C LEU A 32 -7.97 26.03 -15.35
N ASP A 33 -8.42 27.06 -16.05
CA ASP A 33 -8.27 28.45 -15.62
C ASP A 33 -9.13 28.71 -14.37
N ASP A 34 -8.81 29.76 -13.60
CA ASP A 34 -9.52 30.09 -12.35
C ASP A 34 -11.04 30.21 -12.57
N GLU A 35 -11.46 30.87 -13.65
CA GLU A 35 -12.87 31.02 -13.98
C GLU A 35 -13.52 29.67 -14.32
N GLN A 36 -12.79 28.79 -15.02
CA GLN A 36 -13.27 27.44 -15.36
C GLN A 36 -13.37 26.55 -14.12
N ALA A 37 -12.43 26.68 -13.19
CA ALA A 37 -12.44 25.93 -11.93
C ALA A 37 -13.62 26.36 -11.05
N VAL A 38 -13.92 27.66 -10.98
CA VAL A 38 -15.10 28.18 -10.28
C VAL A 38 -16.39 27.68 -10.92
N GLU A 39 -16.50 27.74 -12.25
CA GLU A 39 -17.69 27.26 -12.96
C GLU A 39 -17.87 25.74 -12.81
N PHE A 40 -16.79 24.96 -12.83
CA PHE A 40 -16.83 23.52 -12.54
C PHE A 40 -17.38 23.25 -11.13
N GLY A 41 -16.89 23.96 -10.11
CA GLY A 41 -17.41 23.84 -8.75
C GLY A 41 -18.90 24.24 -8.63
N ARG A 42 -19.34 25.24 -9.41
CA ARG A 42 -20.74 25.65 -9.47
C ARG A 42 -21.62 24.58 -10.11
N LEU A 43 -21.19 23.99 -11.22
CA LEU A 43 -21.88 22.90 -11.91
C LEU A 43 -21.97 21.65 -11.03
N TYR A 44 -20.89 21.30 -10.34
CA TYR A 44 -20.87 20.21 -9.35
C TYR A 44 -21.93 20.39 -8.27
N ARG A 45 -21.97 21.58 -7.63
CA ARG A 45 -22.96 21.87 -6.58
C ARG A 45 -24.40 21.77 -7.08
N ARG A 46 -24.66 22.24 -8.31
CA ARG A 46 -25.99 22.12 -8.94
C ARG A 46 -26.35 20.65 -9.16
N ALA A 47 -25.46 19.85 -9.72
CA ALA A 47 -25.68 18.42 -9.92
C ALA A 47 -25.91 17.67 -8.60
N ALA A 48 -25.21 18.03 -7.53
CA ALA A 48 -25.43 17.46 -6.19
C ALA A 48 -26.81 17.83 -5.62
N SER A 49 -27.28 19.06 -5.85
CA SER A 49 -28.66 19.45 -5.49
C SER A 49 -29.70 18.69 -6.33
N ASP A 50 -29.47 18.56 -7.64
CA ASP A 50 -30.36 17.81 -8.53
C ASP A 50 -30.41 16.32 -8.15
N LEU A 51 -29.30 15.73 -7.70
CA LEU A 51 -29.26 14.36 -7.18
C LEU A 51 -30.14 14.19 -5.94
N ASN A 52 -30.04 15.10 -4.96
CA ASN A 52 -30.89 15.05 -3.76
C ASN A 52 -32.38 15.15 -4.14
N GLN A 53 -32.71 16.02 -5.09
CA GLN A 53 -34.07 16.16 -5.59
C GLN A 53 -34.52 14.87 -6.31
N ALA A 54 -33.69 14.32 -7.20
CA ALA A 54 -33.98 13.09 -7.93
C ALA A 54 -34.11 11.88 -6.98
N GLN A 55 -33.28 11.76 -5.95
CA GLN A 55 -33.44 10.71 -4.92
C GLN A 55 -34.76 10.80 -4.18
N THR A 56 -35.33 12.00 -4.01
CA THR A 56 -36.62 12.16 -3.31
C THR A 56 -37.81 11.75 -4.19
N PHE A 57 -37.74 11.99 -5.50
CA PHE A 57 -38.85 11.76 -6.44
C PHE A 57 -38.75 10.46 -7.25
N LEU A 58 -37.55 9.90 -7.41
CA LEU A 58 -37.19 8.85 -8.38
C LEU A 58 -36.28 7.77 -7.77
N SER A 59 -36.49 7.41 -6.51
CA SER A 59 -35.72 6.35 -5.83
C SER A 59 -35.64 5.09 -6.70
N GLY A 60 -34.43 4.74 -7.17
CA GLY A 60 -34.16 3.54 -7.97
C GLY A 60 -34.11 3.73 -9.49
N ASP A 61 -34.30 4.94 -10.01
CA ASP A 61 -34.17 5.24 -11.44
C ASP A 61 -32.69 5.27 -11.90
N THR A 62 -32.41 4.84 -13.13
CA THR A 62 -31.11 4.97 -13.80
C THR A 62 -30.57 6.40 -13.77
N THR A 63 -31.46 7.40 -13.78
CA THR A 63 -31.11 8.81 -13.69
C THR A 63 -30.41 9.16 -12.37
N VAL A 64 -30.86 8.57 -11.25
CA VAL A 64 -30.23 8.76 -9.94
C VAL A 64 -28.85 8.15 -9.91
N GLN A 65 -28.68 6.94 -10.47
CA GLN A 65 -27.38 6.28 -10.56
C GLN A 65 -26.38 7.09 -11.39
N TYR A 66 -26.83 7.61 -12.54
CA TYR A 66 -26.03 8.48 -13.40
C TYR A 66 -25.57 9.75 -12.67
N LEU A 67 -26.49 10.45 -12.00
CA LEU A 67 -26.14 11.65 -11.22
C LEU A 67 -25.21 11.33 -10.05
N ASN A 68 -25.40 10.20 -9.39
CA ASN A 68 -24.56 9.77 -8.30
C ASN A 68 -23.11 9.51 -8.75
N ASP A 69 -22.91 8.80 -9.86
CA ASP A 69 -21.57 8.56 -10.43
C ASP A 69 -20.89 9.88 -10.83
N LEU A 70 -21.63 10.76 -11.52
CA LEU A 70 -21.12 12.05 -11.96
C LEU A 70 -20.65 12.92 -10.77
N VAL A 71 -21.45 12.98 -9.70
CA VAL A 71 -21.13 13.73 -8.48
C VAL A 71 -19.96 13.09 -7.73
N ALA A 72 -19.92 11.76 -7.60
CA ALA A 72 -18.85 11.05 -6.92
C ALA A 72 -17.49 11.28 -7.60
N ARG A 73 -17.44 11.17 -8.93
CA ARG A 73 -16.22 11.41 -9.72
C ARG A 73 -15.78 12.87 -9.65
N SER A 74 -16.72 13.80 -9.74
CA SER A 74 -16.44 15.23 -9.56
C SER A 74 -15.89 15.55 -8.16
N TYR A 75 -16.44 14.91 -7.12
CA TYR A 75 -15.97 15.06 -5.75
C TYR A 75 -14.52 14.58 -5.60
N LEU A 76 -14.18 13.43 -6.18
CA LEU A 76 -12.80 12.93 -6.21
C LEU A 76 -11.88 13.92 -6.90
N VAL A 77 -12.28 14.53 -8.02
CA VAL A 77 -11.46 15.52 -8.70
C VAL A 77 -11.25 16.78 -7.84
N ILE A 78 -12.28 17.29 -7.16
CA ILE A 78 -12.21 18.52 -6.35
C ILE A 78 -11.44 18.31 -5.04
N TYR A 79 -11.69 17.19 -4.36
CA TYR A 79 -11.26 16.97 -2.98
C TYR A 79 -10.23 15.86 -2.81
N ALA A 80 -10.09 14.92 -3.76
CA ALA A 80 -9.01 13.95 -3.63
C ALA A 80 -7.69 14.69 -3.79
N LYS A 81 -6.81 14.55 -2.80
CA LYS A 81 -5.45 15.08 -2.87
C LYS A 81 -4.82 14.54 -4.14
N THR A 82 -4.56 15.46 -5.06
CA THR A 82 -3.76 15.30 -6.27
C THR A 82 -2.74 14.19 -6.09
N LYS A 83 -2.87 13.16 -6.94
CA LYS A 83 -1.91 12.10 -7.31
C LYS A 83 -0.86 11.83 -6.23
N VAL A 84 -0.91 10.65 -5.61
CA VAL A 84 0.22 10.12 -4.83
C VAL A 84 1.47 10.26 -5.70
N ASP A 85 2.30 11.26 -5.40
CA ASP A 85 3.55 11.50 -6.10
C ASP A 85 4.45 10.33 -5.73
N VAL A 86 4.42 9.27 -6.53
CA VAL A 86 5.23 8.06 -6.32
C VAL A 86 6.72 8.42 -6.25
N LEU A 87 7.16 9.47 -6.95
CA LEU A 87 8.50 10.01 -6.85
C LEU A 87 8.72 10.74 -5.52
N GLY A 88 7.75 11.53 -5.08
CA GLY A 88 7.74 12.19 -3.76
C GLY A 88 7.72 11.19 -2.60
N PHE A 89 6.99 10.08 -2.75
CA PHE A 89 6.94 8.97 -1.81
C PHE A 89 8.27 8.21 -1.78
N LEU A 90 8.88 7.91 -2.93
CA LEU A 90 10.23 7.31 -2.99
C LEU A 90 11.28 8.24 -2.38
N ARG A 91 11.22 9.54 -2.67
CA ARG A 91 12.11 10.54 -2.06
C ARG A 91 11.91 10.63 -0.56
N TYR A 92 10.67 10.57 -0.09
CA TYR A 92 10.37 10.49 1.34
C TYR A 92 10.88 9.18 1.96
N LEU A 93 10.79 8.06 1.26
CA LEU A 93 11.32 6.77 1.72
C LEU A 93 12.85 6.76 1.75
N ILE A 94 13.52 7.43 0.82
CA ILE A 94 14.99 7.47 0.74
C ILE A 94 15.57 8.53 1.68
N TRP A 95 14.95 9.71 1.82
CA TRP A 95 15.48 10.83 2.62
C TRP A 95 14.77 11.04 3.96
N GLY A 96 13.47 10.80 4.05
CA GLY A 96 12.68 10.96 5.28
C GLY A 96 12.75 9.75 6.23
N TYR A 97 12.69 8.55 5.68
CA TYR A 97 12.77 7.30 6.44
C TYR A 97 14.09 7.07 7.21
N PRO A 98 15.30 7.36 6.68
CA PRO A 98 16.53 7.13 7.42
C PRO A 98 16.64 7.98 8.70
N ALA A 99 15.94 9.12 8.78
CA ALA A 99 15.89 9.93 9.99
C ALA A 99 15.13 9.21 11.14
N ILE A 100 14.05 8.50 10.80
CA ILE A 100 13.28 7.70 11.76
C ILE A 100 14.05 6.44 12.12
N PHE A 101 14.64 5.77 11.13
CA PHE A 101 15.46 4.58 11.35
C PHE A 101 16.63 4.88 12.30
N ARG A 102 17.33 6.01 12.11
CA ARG A 102 18.42 6.45 13.00
C ARG A 102 17.97 6.67 14.44
N ARG A 103 16.71 7.04 14.68
CA ARG A 103 16.17 7.22 16.04
C ARG A 103 15.98 5.90 16.79
N TYR A 104 15.76 4.80 16.08
CA TYR A 104 15.52 3.46 16.68
C TYR A 104 16.70 2.50 16.53
N LEU A 105 17.78 2.89 15.85
CA LEU A 105 18.99 2.09 15.67
C LEU A 105 19.56 1.53 16.98
N LEU A 106 19.45 2.26 18.10
CA LEU A 106 19.96 1.81 19.39
C LEU A 106 19.25 0.54 19.88
N HIS A 107 17.94 0.42 19.67
CA HIS A 107 17.17 -0.77 20.06
C HIS A 107 17.53 -1.97 19.16
N PHE A 108 17.71 -1.71 17.87
CA PHE A 108 18.13 -2.74 16.91
C PHE A 108 19.54 -3.26 17.19
N LEU A 109 20.47 -2.36 17.53
CA LEU A 109 21.83 -2.70 17.96
C LEU A 109 21.82 -3.51 19.25
N LEU A 110 20.98 -3.14 20.22
CA LEU A 110 20.91 -3.86 21.50
C LEU A 110 20.38 -5.28 21.31
N ALA A 111 19.32 -5.46 20.52
CA ALA A 111 18.82 -6.79 20.16
C ALA A 111 19.87 -7.61 19.39
N THR A 112 20.57 -6.99 18.44
CA THR A 112 21.65 -7.63 17.66
C THR A 112 22.83 -8.03 18.56
N ALA A 113 23.20 -7.18 19.52
CA ALA A 113 24.26 -7.46 20.47
C ALA A 113 23.91 -8.63 21.38
N ILE A 114 22.68 -8.70 21.90
CA ILE A 114 22.21 -9.85 22.69
C ILE A 114 22.25 -11.13 21.85
N PHE A 115 21.74 -11.08 20.62
CA PHE A 115 21.75 -12.22 19.71
C PHE A 115 23.17 -12.70 19.40
N LEU A 116 24.08 -11.79 19.05
CA LEU A 116 25.48 -12.12 18.78
C LEU A 116 26.19 -12.66 20.01
N THR A 117 25.88 -12.13 21.20
CA THR A 117 26.44 -12.65 22.46
C THR A 117 25.99 -14.08 22.70
N GLY A 118 24.70 -14.37 22.51
CA GLY A 118 24.18 -15.74 22.59
C GLY A 118 24.77 -16.68 21.54
N ALA A 119 24.90 -16.21 20.29
CA ALA A 119 25.50 -16.97 19.20
C ALA A 119 26.98 -17.26 19.44
N ALA A 120 27.75 -16.27 19.90
CA ALA A 120 29.14 -16.44 20.26
C ALA A 120 29.29 -17.40 21.45
N PHE A 121 28.44 -17.29 22.47
CA PHE A 121 28.46 -18.19 23.62
C PHE A 121 28.13 -19.64 23.21
N GLY A 122 27.13 -19.84 22.35
CA GLY A 122 26.82 -21.15 21.78
C GLY A 122 27.94 -21.72 20.92
N PHE A 123 28.58 -20.88 20.10
CA PHE A 123 29.72 -21.27 19.26
C PHE A 123 30.94 -21.67 20.11
N LEU A 124 31.28 -20.88 21.14
CA LEU A 124 32.38 -21.20 22.05
C LEU A 124 32.07 -22.46 22.87
N ALA A 125 30.83 -22.63 23.36
CA ALA A 125 30.43 -23.83 24.08
C ALA A 125 30.53 -25.10 23.22
N ALA A 126 30.17 -25.00 21.93
CA ALA A 126 30.34 -26.09 20.97
C ALA A 126 31.82 -26.36 20.62
N TYR A 127 32.68 -25.33 20.66
CA TYR A 127 34.10 -25.43 20.32
C TYR A 127 34.96 -25.99 21.46
N PHE A 128 34.72 -25.57 22.71
CA PHE A 128 35.56 -25.95 23.85
C PHE A 128 35.15 -27.27 24.52
N GLU A 129 33.90 -27.72 24.42
CA GLU A 129 33.43 -28.92 25.12
C GLU A 129 32.84 -29.98 24.15
N PRO A 130 33.54 -31.11 23.87
CA PRO A 130 32.99 -32.23 23.12
C PRO A 130 31.78 -32.89 23.81
N VAL A 131 31.55 -32.58 25.09
CA VAL A 131 30.49 -33.14 25.93
C VAL A 131 29.10 -32.56 25.61
N SER A 132 29.02 -31.41 24.91
CA SER A 132 27.75 -30.83 24.47
C SER A 132 27.08 -31.60 23.32
N ARG A 133 27.83 -32.46 22.60
CA ARG A 133 27.27 -33.35 21.56
C ARG A 133 26.27 -34.35 22.13
N GLY A 134 26.46 -34.79 23.38
CA GLY A 134 25.59 -35.77 24.04
C GLY A 134 24.25 -35.21 24.52
N PHE A 135 24.11 -33.88 24.65
CA PHE A 135 22.88 -33.26 25.16
C PHE A 135 22.01 -32.64 24.04
N LEU A 136 22.63 -32.30 22.90
CA LEU A 136 21.95 -31.73 21.73
C LEU A 136 21.43 -32.79 20.74
N LEU A 137 21.93 -34.02 20.83
CA LEU A 137 21.51 -35.12 19.98
C LEU A 137 20.64 -36.09 20.80
N PRO A 138 19.40 -36.42 20.37
CA PRO A 138 18.67 -37.56 20.91
C PRO A 138 19.56 -38.80 20.82
N THR A 139 19.60 -39.62 21.87
CA THR A 139 20.40 -40.85 22.02
C THR A 139 20.19 -41.92 20.93
N GLU A 140 19.32 -41.65 19.96
CA GLU A 140 18.83 -42.58 18.94
C GLU A 140 19.40 -42.32 17.53
N MET A 141 20.37 -41.40 17.36
CA MET A 141 20.99 -41.20 16.04
C MET A 141 22.14 -42.20 15.80
N PRO A 142 22.06 -43.07 14.78
CA PRO A 142 23.15 -43.98 14.43
C PRO A 142 24.35 -43.15 14.00
N THR A 143 25.43 -43.22 14.77
CA THR A 143 26.71 -42.62 14.39
C THR A 143 27.22 -43.36 13.15
N ILE A 144 27.20 -42.71 11.98
CA ILE A 144 27.98 -43.17 10.85
C ILE A 144 29.45 -42.98 11.24
N GLN A 145 30.08 -44.08 11.66
CA GLN A 145 31.53 -44.12 11.84
C GLN A 145 32.17 -43.89 10.46
N PRO A 146 33.10 -42.94 10.32
CA PRO A 146 33.91 -42.88 9.11
C PRO A 146 34.65 -44.22 8.97
N PRO A 147 34.71 -44.82 7.77
CA PRO A 147 35.39 -46.09 7.55
C PRO A 147 36.80 -46.03 8.14
N GLN A 148 37.16 -47.05 8.93
CA GLN A 148 38.51 -47.16 9.43
C GLN A 148 39.47 -47.27 8.24
N GLU A 149 40.33 -46.27 8.14
CA GLU A 149 41.37 -46.16 7.14
C GLU A 149 42.42 -47.23 7.46
N GLY A 150 42.44 -48.30 6.65
CA GLY A 150 43.54 -49.25 6.50
C GLY A 150 44.03 -49.96 7.75
N GLU A 151 43.52 -51.18 7.99
CA GLU A 151 44.40 -52.24 8.50
C GLU A 151 45.61 -52.31 7.54
N GLU A 152 46.79 -51.91 8.02
CA GLU A 152 48.05 -52.24 7.38
C GLU A 152 48.16 -53.76 7.36
N ASP A 153 47.77 -54.36 6.23
CA ASP A 153 48.14 -55.71 5.82
C ASP A 153 49.68 -55.77 5.72
N GLU A 154 50.36 -55.93 6.85
CA GLU A 154 51.74 -56.41 6.87
C GLU A 154 51.72 -57.94 6.90
N SER A 155 51.85 -58.53 5.70
CA SER A 155 52.07 -59.95 5.46
C SER A 155 53.37 -60.13 4.67
N PRO A 156 53.96 -61.34 4.63
CA PRO A 156 54.86 -61.94 5.60
C PRO A 156 56.31 -61.97 5.07
N ALA A 157 57.28 -62.33 5.91
CA ALA A 157 58.63 -62.73 5.49
C ALA A 157 59.08 -63.98 6.25
#